data_AF-A0A1K0IAD8-F1
#
_entry.id   AF-A0A1K0IAD8-F1
#
_cell.length_a   1.000
_cell.length_b   1.000
_cell.length_c   1.000
_cell.angle_alpha   90.00
_cell.angle_beta   90.00
_cell.angle_gamma   90.00
#
_symmetry.space_group_name_H-M   'P 1'
#
loop_
_entity.id
_entity.type
_entity.pdbx_description
1 polymer ?
#
loop_
_entity_poly.entity_id
_entity_poly.type
_entity_poly.pdbx_seq_one_letter_code
_entity_poly.pdbx_strand_id
1 'polypeptide(L)'
;MNAARRALLAMLLPLLCTAGMAWAAPAGRGGKAPARPQLTRIALIADLPQWPAAEANAAALLGYFGERKLDLVIHAGGIKGDTESCSDAVLGNRQQLLVQSPLPLVYVPGETDWSECRLPVNGGFDAVERLNRLRELFFPEDATLGRHPRPLLRQSDQALFRSFRENMRMEVADILLVGMNLPGDNNHYRNEGGRNGEFEDRREANRQWLARAFSVARQRNLNGIVVVVHGDPHFANGWEKKGRPTLLDGFMRHRTRDGYLEFKRQLRELAGRFRGQVLLVHAGGNGADSGFGIDKPLRDSAGKVMQNFTRVSLPTNTVSQWAELVITPGAASPFAVMLKNAPVLH
;
A
#
# COMPACT_ATOMS: atom_id res chain seq x y z
N MET A 1 -46.46 59.36 -93.04
CA MET A 1 -45.26 59.12 -93.88
C MET A 1 -44.77 57.70 -93.62
N ASN A 2 -44.90 56.85 -94.64
CA ASN A 2 -44.14 55.64 -95.03
C ASN A 2 -43.44 54.82 -93.93
N ALA A 3 -43.90 53.58 -93.66
CA ALA A 3 -43.39 52.32 -94.25
C ALA A 3 -42.15 51.77 -93.51
N ALA A 4 -41.81 50.49 -93.44
CA ALA A 4 -42.47 49.19 -93.50
C ALA A 4 -41.36 48.15 -93.16
N ARG A 5 -41.78 46.94 -92.75
CA ARG A 5 -41.08 45.63 -92.88
C ARG A 5 -40.09 45.11 -91.80
N ARG A 6 -40.57 44.00 -91.19
CA ARG A 6 -40.01 42.62 -91.18
C ARG A 6 -38.76 42.29 -90.33
N ALA A 7 -38.94 41.43 -89.32
CA ALA A 7 -38.68 39.97 -89.37
C ALA A 7 -37.95 39.36 -88.14
N LEU A 8 -38.34 38.10 -87.89
CA LEU A 8 -37.61 36.95 -87.30
C LEU A 8 -37.65 36.71 -85.78
N LEU A 9 -38.43 35.67 -85.46
CA LEU A 9 -38.31 34.77 -84.32
C LEU A 9 -36.93 34.11 -84.27
N ALA A 10 -36.34 34.01 -83.07
CA ALA A 10 -35.49 32.89 -82.68
C ALA A 10 -35.64 32.64 -81.17
N MET A 11 -36.33 31.55 -80.81
CA MET A 11 -36.35 31.01 -79.45
C MET A 11 -34.97 30.44 -79.12
N LEU A 12 -34.36 30.92 -78.05
CA LEU A 12 -33.18 30.31 -77.43
C LEU A 12 -33.60 29.71 -76.09
N LEU A 13 -33.67 28.37 -76.02
CA LEU A 13 -33.72 27.61 -74.77
C LEU A 13 -32.35 27.73 -74.07
N PRO A 14 -32.29 28.14 -72.79
CA PRO A 14 -31.10 27.93 -71.98
C PRO A 14 -31.05 26.48 -71.47
N LEU A 15 -29.98 25.76 -71.83
CA LEU A 15 -29.58 24.50 -71.20
C LEU A 15 -29.39 24.73 -69.69
N LEU A 16 -30.19 24.07 -68.86
CA LEU A 16 -29.91 23.90 -67.43
C LEU A 16 -28.81 22.86 -67.25
N CYS A 17 -27.57 23.29 -67.06
CA CYS A 17 -26.51 22.46 -66.49
C CYS A 17 -26.76 22.31 -64.98
N THR A 18 -27.27 21.16 -64.56
CA THR A 18 -27.34 20.75 -63.16
C THR A 18 -25.93 20.37 -62.67
N ALA A 19 -25.19 21.34 -62.14
CA ALA A 19 -23.99 21.06 -61.36
C ALA A 19 -24.42 20.45 -60.01
N GLY A 20 -24.31 19.13 -59.88
CA GLY A 20 -24.50 18.44 -58.61
C GLY A 20 -23.42 18.85 -57.62
N MET A 21 -23.72 19.79 -56.72
CA MET A 21 -22.91 20.03 -55.53
C MET A 21 -23.10 18.84 -54.58
N ALA A 22 -22.16 17.90 -54.63
CA ALA A 22 -22.04 16.88 -53.59
C ALA A 22 -21.68 17.57 -52.28
N TRP A 23 -22.63 17.58 -51.33
CA TRP A 23 -22.36 18.00 -49.96
C TRP A 23 -21.41 16.98 -49.33
N ALA A 24 -20.13 17.35 -49.22
CA ALA A 24 -19.17 16.58 -48.44
C ALA A 24 -19.60 16.64 -46.97
N ALA A 25 -20.06 15.50 -46.45
CA ALA A 25 -20.32 15.35 -45.02
C ALA A 25 -19.04 15.71 -44.23
N PRO A 26 -19.14 16.44 -43.11
CA PRO A 26 -17.97 16.73 -42.30
C PRO A 26 -17.38 15.40 -41.84
N ALA A 27 -16.11 15.18 -42.18
CA ALA A 27 -15.35 14.05 -41.67
C ALA A 27 -15.36 14.13 -40.14
N GLY A 28 -16.16 13.27 -39.51
CA GLY A 28 -16.19 13.14 -38.07
C GLY A 28 -14.76 12.85 -37.60
N ARG A 29 -14.19 13.77 -36.81
CA ARG A 29 -12.97 13.50 -36.07
C ARG A 29 -13.26 12.25 -35.23
N GLY A 30 -12.72 11.11 -35.64
CA GLY A 30 -12.76 9.89 -34.86
C GLY A 30 -12.13 10.18 -33.50
N GLY A 31 -12.96 10.45 -32.50
CA GLY A 31 -12.52 10.56 -31.13
C GLY A 31 -11.86 9.23 -30.79
N LYS A 32 -10.56 9.25 -30.47
CA LYS A 32 -9.90 8.08 -29.90
C LYS A 32 -10.79 7.61 -28.75
N ALA A 33 -11.25 6.35 -28.82
CA ALA A 33 -11.94 5.74 -27.70
C ALA A 33 -11.09 5.98 -26.45
N PRO A 34 -11.69 6.41 -25.32
CA PRO A 34 -10.92 6.65 -24.10
C PRO A 34 -10.09 5.40 -23.81
N ALA A 35 -8.78 5.59 -23.61
CA ALA A 35 -7.89 4.49 -23.29
C ALA A 35 -8.47 3.75 -22.08
N ARG A 36 -8.58 2.42 -22.17
CA ARG A 36 -9.04 1.62 -21.02
C ARG A 36 -8.10 1.92 -19.84
N PRO A 37 -8.63 2.17 -18.62
CA PRO A 37 -7.79 2.37 -17.45
C PRO A 37 -6.81 1.21 -17.32
N GLN A 38 -5.51 1.51 -17.29
CA GLN A 38 -4.51 0.48 -17.06
C GLN A 38 -4.61 0.04 -15.59
N LEU A 39 -4.95 -1.23 -15.39
CA LEU A 39 -4.95 -1.85 -14.07
C LEU A 39 -3.52 -1.92 -13.56
N THR A 40 -3.33 -1.64 -12.27
CA THR A 40 -2.06 -1.93 -11.59
C THR A 40 -2.24 -3.18 -10.74
N ARG A 41 -1.32 -4.12 -10.85
CA ARG A 41 -1.31 -5.38 -10.09
C ARG A 41 -0.10 -5.41 -9.18
N ILE A 42 -0.35 -5.53 -7.88
CA ILE A 42 0.68 -5.49 -6.84
C ILE A 42 0.66 -6.83 -6.12
N ALA A 43 1.83 -7.47 -6.00
CA ALA A 43 1.99 -8.60 -5.10
C ALA A 43 2.17 -8.11 -3.66
N LEU A 44 1.41 -8.68 -2.74
CA LEU A 44 1.51 -8.46 -1.30
C LEU A 44 2.00 -9.75 -0.65
N ILE A 45 3.14 -9.67 0.03
CA ILE A 45 3.76 -10.77 0.77
C ILE A 45 4.21 -10.28 2.14
N ALA A 46 4.35 -11.20 3.08
CA ALA A 46 4.94 -10.98 4.39
C ALA A 46 5.47 -12.31 4.93
N ASP A 47 6.31 -12.25 5.96
CA ASP A 47 6.84 -13.46 6.61
C ASP A 47 7.46 -14.44 5.58
N LEU A 48 8.20 -13.91 4.61
CA LEU A 48 8.76 -14.70 3.52
C LEU A 48 10.07 -14.11 2.97
N PRO A 49 11.24 -14.72 3.24
CA PRO A 49 11.43 -15.98 3.95
C PRO A 49 11.42 -15.81 5.47
N GLN A 50 10.76 -16.70 6.21
CA GLN A 50 10.99 -16.79 7.66
C GLN A 50 12.26 -17.55 8.01
N TRP A 51 12.70 -18.50 7.20
CA TRP A 51 13.84 -19.35 7.55
C TRP A 51 14.74 -19.57 6.35
N PRO A 52 15.99 -20.02 6.54
CA PRO A 52 16.88 -20.33 5.43
C PRO A 52 16.27 -21.30 4.40
N ALA A 53 15.49 -22.28 4.88
CA ALA A 53 14.78 -23.23 4.02
C ALA A 53 13.72 -22.59 3.10
N ALA A 54 13.20 -21.40 3.45
CA ALA A 54 12.21 -20.69 2.66
C ALA A 54 12.83 -19.72 1.63
N GLU A 55 14.14 -19.50 1.65
CA GLU A 55 14.82 -18.54 0.76
C GLU A 55 14.64 -18.90 -0.73
N ALA A 56 14.79 -20.18 -1.08
CA ALA A 56 14.61 -20.64 -2.46
C ALA A 56 13.17 -20.41 -2.93
N ASN A 57 12.18 -20.65 -2.06
CA ASN A 57 10.77 -20.41 -2.36
C ASN A 57 10.47 -18.92 -2.53
N ALA A 58 11.04 -18.06 -1.68
CA ALA A 58 10.92 -16.62 -1.79
C ALA A 58 11.51 -16.11 -3.12
N ALA A 59 12.70 -16.59 -3.49
CA ALA A 59 13.34 -16.23 -4.76
C ALA A 59 12.52 -16.69 -5.97
N ALA A 60 12.01 -17.92 -5.97
CA ALA A 60 11.15 -18.45 -7.03
C ALA A 60 9.83 -17.66 -7.14
N LEU A 61 9.24 -17.27 -6.01
CA LEU A 61 8.03 -16.45 -5.98
C LEU A 61 8.27 -15.06 -6.59
N LEU A 62 9.39 -14.40 -6.26
CA LEU A 62 9.76 -13.12 -6.89
C LEU A 62 9.98 -13.28 -8.40
N GLY A 63 10.61 -14.37 -8.84
CA GLY A 63 10.74 -14.73 -10.26
C GLY A 63 9.38 -14.86 -10.95
N TYR A 64 8.46 -15.61 -10.33
CA TYR A 64 7.10 -15.81 -10.81
C TYR A 64 6.31 -14.50 -10.96
N PHE A 65 6.47 -13.55 -10.04
CA PHE A 65 5.84 -12.23 -10.16
C PHE A 65 6.31 -11.47 -11.41
N GLY A 66 7.61 -11.57 -11.73
CA GLY A 66 8.17 -11.01 -12.96
C GLY A 66 7.55 -11.62 -14.22
N GLU A 67 7.42 -12.96 -14.27
CA GLU A 67 6.80 -13.68 -15.40
C GLU A 67 5.32 -13.33 -15.59
N ARG A 68 4.61 -13.13 -14.47
CA ARG A 68 3.20 -12.70 -14.46
C ARG A 68 3.00 -11.24 -14.81
N LYS A 69 4.08 -10.47 -15.00
CA LYS A 69 4.05 -9.04 -15.33
C LYS A 69 3.23 -8.23 -14.32
N LEU A 70 3.44 -8.50 -13.03
CA LEU A 70 2.95 -7.60 -11.99
C LEU A 70 3.75 -6.28 -12.02
N ASP A 71 3.23 -5.23 -11.41
CA ASP A 71 3.82 -3.88 -11.48
C ASP A 71 4.75 -3.55 -10.31
N LEU A 72 4.54 -4.19 -9.16
CA LEU A 72 5.18 -3.88 -7.88
C LEU A 72 5.05 -5.08 -6.94
N VAL A 73 6.05 -5.26 -6.07
CA VAL A 73 5.97 -6.14 -4.89
C VAL A 73 5.98 -5.28 -3.64
N ILE A 74 5.11 -5.58 -2.68
CA ILE A 74 5.14 -5.02 -1.33
C ILE A 74 5.37 -6.18 -0.36
N HIS A 75 6.51 -6.13 0.32
CA HIS A 75 6.88 -7.02 1.40
C HIS A 75 6.61 -6.33 2.74
N ALA A 76 5.54 -6.73 3.41
CA ALA A 76 5.11 -6.17 4.69
C ALA A 76 5.85 -6.82 5.87
N GLY A 77 7.19 -6.89 5.80
CA GLY A 77 8.05 -7.34 6.92
C GLY A 77 8.11 -8.85 7.12
N GLY A 78 8.92 -9.28 8.10
CA GLY A 78 9.11 -10.69 8.41
C GLY A 78 10.09 -11.36 7.44
N ILE A 79 11.25 -10.74 7.26
CA ILE A 79 12.32 -11.28 6.40
C ILE A 79 13.15 -12.35 7.13
N LYS A 80 12.80 -12.67 8.37
CA LYS A 80 13.35 -13.78 9.12
C LYS A 80 12.38 -14.23 10.21
N GLY A 81 12.66 -15.39 10.78
CA GLY A 81 11.80 -16.05 11.75
C GLY A 81 12.01 -15.51 13.15
N ASP A 82 11.02 -15.77 14.00
CA ASP A 82 10.98 -15.39 15.41
C ASP A 82 12.10 -16.03 16.25
N THR A 83 12.64 -17.17 15.83
CA THR A 83 13.80 -17.85 16.44
C THR A 83 15.10 -17.76 15.62
N GLU A 84 15.11 -16.99 14.53
CA GLU A 84 16.31 -16.78 13.72
C GLU A 84 17.12 -15.58 14.25
N SER A 85 18.46 -15.70 14.21
CA SER A 85 19.39 -14.66 14.64
C SER A 85 19.26 -13.36 13.83
N CYS A 86 19.38 -12.21 14.48
CA CYS A 86 19.47 -10.90 13.80
C CYS A 86 20.91 -10.50 13.39
N SER A 87 21.78 -11.48 13.17
CA SER A 87 23.15 -11.24 12.73
C SER A 87 23.22 -10.50 11.39
N ASP A 88 24.32 -9.78 11.14
CA ASP A 88 24.55 -9.09 9.88
C ASP A 88 24.57 -10.04 8.67
N ALA A 89 24.99 -11.31 8.88
CA ALA A 89 24.97 -12.32 7.83
C ALA A 89 23.54 -12.66 7.40
N VAL A 90 22.61 -12.84 8.36
CA VAL A 90 21.20 -13.10 8.06
C VAL A 90 20.59 -11.89 7.35
N LEU A 91 20.71 -10.69 7.94
CA LEU A 91 20.14 -9.47 7.34
C LEU A 91 20.72 -9.17 5.95
N GLY A 92 22.02 -9.39 5.76
CA GLY A 92 22.70 -9.25 4.47
C GLY A 92 22.20 -10.24 3.42
N ASN A 93 22.01 -11.51 3.77
CA ASN A 93 21.46 -12.52 2.86
C ASN A 93 20.02 -12.17 2.43
N ARG A 94 19.19 -11.71 3.37
CA ARG A 94 17.82 -11.26 3.08
C ARG A 94 17.78 -10.04 2.18
N GLN A 95 18.69 -9.09 2.41
CA GLN A 95 18.85 -7.93 1.54
C GLN A 95 19.21 -8.38 0.11
N GLN A 96 20.18 -9.27 -0.03
CA GLN A 96 20.59 -9.81 -1.34
C GLN A 96 19.45 -10.50 -2.06
N LEU A 97 18.60 -11.25 -1.34
CA LEU A 97 17.41 -11.86 -1.91
C LEU A 97 16.42 -10.82 -2.45
N LEU A 98 16.06 -9.82 -1.63
CA LEU A 98 15.04 -8.83 -2.02
C LEU A 98 15.49 -7.90 -3.16
N VAL A 99 16.77 -7.51 -3.22
CA VAL A 99 17.28 -6.68 -4.33
C VAL A 99 17.33 -7.41 -5.66
N GLN A 100 17.25 -8.75 -5.66
CA GLN A 100 17.16 -9.56 -6.87
C GLN A 100 15.74 -9.66 -7.44
N SER A 101 14.74 -9.08 -6.76
CA SER A 101 13.37 -9.00 -7.29
C SER A 101 13.38 -8.47 -8.73
N PRO A 102 12.78 -9.18 -9.71
CA PRO A 102 12.65 -8.68 -11.08
C PRO A 102 11.77 -7.42 -11.17
N LEU A 103 10.91 -7.19 -10.18
CA LEU A 103 10.02 -6.04 -10.09
C LEU A 103 10.52 -5.05 -9.05
N PRO A 104 10.11 -3.76 -9.14
CA PRO A 104 10.30 -2.84 -8.03
C PRO A 104 9.68 -3.44 -6.76
N LEU A 105 10.39 -3.34 -5.64
CA LEU A 105 10.01 -3.95 -4.37
C LEU A 105 10.04 -2.93 -3.24
N VAL A 106 8.92 -2.80 -2.54
CA VAL A 106 8.80 -2.02 -1.29
C VAL A 106 8.92 -2.98 -0.13
N TYR A 107 9.77 -2.64 0.83
CA TYR A 107 9.92 -3.39 2.08
C TYR A 107 9.53 -2.49 3.27
N VAL A 108 8.67 -3.00 4.15
CA VAL A 108 8.29 -2.37 5.42
C VAL A 108 8.77 -3.29 6.55
N PRO A 109 9.52 -2.81 7.56
CA PRO A 109 10.03 -3.67 8.63
C PRO A 109 8.93 -4.27 9.52
N GLY A 110 9.11 -5.52 9.93
CA GLY A 110 8.33 -6.22 10.97
C GLY A 110 9.07 -6.33 12.31
N GLU A 111 8.40 -6.91 13.32
CA GLU A 111 8.94 -7.10 14.67
C GLU A 111 10.14 -8.04 14.68
N THR A 112 10.05 -9.15 13.95
CA THR A 112 11.14 -10.13 13.89
C THR A 112 12.37 -9.52 13.25
N ASP A 113 12.23 -8.51 12.38
CA ASP A 113 13.33 -7.93 11.63
C ASP A 113 14.27 -7.07 12.52
N TRP A 114 13.76 -6.51 13.64
CA TRP A 114 14.55 -5.63 14.52
C TRP A 114 14.12 -5.62 15.98
N SER A 115 12.81 -5.57 16.27
CA SER A 115 12.29 -5.24 17.59
C SER A 115 12.39 -6.41 18.57
N GLU A 116 12.23 -7.64 18.06
CA GLU A 116 12.41 -8.89 18.78
C GLU A 116 13.87 -9.35 18.84
N CYS A 117 14.80 -8.68 18.15
CA CYS A 117 16.22 -9.06 18.15
C CYS A 117 16.87 -9.08 19.54
N ARG A 118 16.28 -8.34 20.49
CA ARG A 118 16.64 -8.35 21.92
C ARG A 118 16.38 -9.67 22.63
N LEU A 119 15.54 -10.53 22.07
CA LEU A 119 15.25 -11.84 22.64
C LEU A 119 16.49 -12.72 22.54
N PRO A 120 16.83 -13.51 23.58
CA PRO A 120 17.99 -14.40 23.54
C PRO A 120 17.98 -15.37 22.35
N VAL A 121 16.79 -15.83 21.95
CA VAL A 121 16.62 -16.75 20.81
C VAL A 121 17.00 -16.10 19.46
N ASN A 122 16.94 -14.77 19.37
CA ASN A 122 17.37 -14.01 18.18
C ASN A 122 18.82 -13.49 18.29
N GLY A 123 19.54 -13.85 19.35
CA GLY A 123 20.93 -13.45 19.59
C GLY A 123 21.12 -12.28 20.56
N GLY A 124 20.03 -11.72 21.14
CA GLY A 124 20.13 -10.71 22.20
C GLY A 124 20.72 -9.37 21.77
N PHE A 125 20.52 -8.97 20.52
CA PHE A 125 20.98 -7.69 19.97
C PHE A 125 20.21 -6.50 20.54
N ASP A 126 20.78 -5.28 20.47
CA ASP A 126 20.00 -4.07 20.74
C ASP A 126 19.02 -3.80 19.58
N ALA A 127 17.73 -3.63 19.91
CA ALA A 127 16.68 -3.48 18.90
C ALA A 127 16.84 -2.20 18.05
N VAL A 128 17.24 -1.09 18.66
CA VAL A 128 17.39 0.20 17.95
C VAL A 128 18.61 0.14 17.03
N GLU A 129 19.69 -0.48 17.48
CA GLU A 129 20.86 -0.75 16.66
C GLU A 129 20.51 -1.63 15.45
N ARG A 130 19.73 -2.71 15.64
CA ARG A 130 19.23 -3.54 14.52
C ARG A 130 18.31 -2.76 13.57
N LEU A 131 17.44 -1.88 14.08
CA LEU A 131 16.63 -1.01 13.23
C LEU A 131 17.49 -0.05 12.39
N ASN A 132 18.56 0.50 12.98
CA ASN A 132 19.52 1.31 12.23
C ASN A 132 20.24 0.49 11.17
N ARG A 133 20.59 -0.77 11.46
CA ARG A 133 21.17 -1.68 10.48
C ARG A 133 20.23 -1.95 9.30
N LEU A 134 18.94 -2.13 9.55
CA LEU A 134 17.94 -2.24 8.47
C LEU A 134 17.90 -0.96 7.62
N ARG A 135 18.00 0.22 8.23
CA ARG A 135 18.02 1.50 7.51
C ARG A 135 19.19 1.64 6.56
N GLU A 136 20.37 1.18 6.96
CA GLU A 136 21.55 1.15 6.11
C GLU A 136 21.39 0.17 4.93
N LEU A 137 20.87 -1.03 5.20
CA LEU A 137 20.82 -2.12 4.22
C LEU A 137 19.68 -1.97 3.21
N PHE A 138 18.49 -1.61 3.67
CA PHE A 138 17.26 -1.64 2.87
C PHE A 138 16.77 -0.26 2.43
N PHE A 139 17.24 0.81 3.08
CA PHE A 139 16.80 2.18 2.78
C PHE A 139 17.94 3.15 2.40
N PRO A 140 18.95 2.73 1.60
CA PRO A 140 20.08 3.60 1.26
C PRO A 140 19.66 4.77 0.36
N GLU A 141 18.67 4.56 -0.51
CA GLU A 141 18.24 5.50 -1.54
C GLU A 141 16.74 5.81 -1.44
N ASP A 142 16.30 6.92 -2.03
CA ASP A 142 14.90 7.33 -2.13
C ASP A 142 14.20 6.62 -3.32
N ALA A 143 14.40 5.30 -3.39
CA ALA A 143 13.86 4.40 -4.40
C ALA A 143 13.44 3.05 -3.80
N THR A 144 12.59 2.31 -4.52
CA THR A 144 12.26 0.91 -4.21
C THR A 144 13.48 0.01 -4.40
N LEU A 145 13.48 -1.15 -3.74
CA LEU A 145 14.42 -2.25 -4.01
C LEU A 145 14.08 -2.93 -5.36
N GLY A 146 14.86 -3.96 -5.71
CA GLY A 146 14.71 -4.77 -6.92
C GLY A 146 15.56 -4.27 -8.09
N ARG A 147 15.54 -5.01 -9.20
CA ARG A 147 16.35 -4.73 -10.40
C ARG A 147 15.85 -3.54 -11.22
N HIS A 148 14.63 -3.08 -10.96
CA HIS A 148 13.99 -1.95 -11.64
C HIS A 148 13.46 -0.95 -10.61
N PRO A 149 14.36 -0.23 -9.92
CA PRO A 149 13.97 0.69 -8.85
C PRO A 149 13.08 1.82 -9.38
N ARG A 150 12.08 2.21 -8.59
CA ARG A 150 11.22 3.38 -8.85
C ARG A 150 11.41 4.42 -7.74
N PRO A 151 11.39 5.72 -8.06
CA PRO A 151 11.47 6.77 -7.04
C PRO A 151 10.31 6.67 -6.03
N LEU A 152 10.62 6.95 -4.77
CA LEU A 152 9.65 7.09 -3.68
C LEU A 152 10.05 8.26 -2.78
N LEU A 153 9.14 8.71 -1.93
CA LEU A 153 9.43 9.73 -0.91
C LEU A 153 9.63 9.05 0.44
N ARG A 154 10.67 9.44 1.17
CA ARG A 154 10.92 8.94 2.53
C ARG A 154 10.52 9.96 3.57
N GLN A 155 10.22 9.49 4.78
CA GLN A 155 9.96 10.41 5.88
C GLN A 155 11.20 11.22 6.26
N SER A 156 12.39 10.65 6.06
CA SER A 156 13.69 11.29 6.31
C SER A 156 13.95 12.56 5.51
N ASP A 157 13.19 12.86 4.46
CA ASP A 157 13.28 14.11 3.71
C ASP A 157 12.84 15.31 4.58
N GLN A 158 12.07 15.06 5.63
CA GLN A 158 11.72 16.07 6.62
C GLN A 158 12.82 16.18 7.66
N ALA A 159 13.37 17.39 7.84
CA ALA A 159 14.48 17.65 8.76
C ALA A 159 14.21 17.17 10.21
N LEU A 160 12.96 17.22 10.67
CA LEU A 160 12.57 16.76 12.01
C LEU A 160 12.61 15.22 12.15
N PHE A 161 12.52 14.48 11.04
CA PHE A 161 12.38 13.03 11.02
C PHE A 161 13.48 12.32 10.23
N ARG A 162 14.68 12.91 10.15
CA ARG A 162 15.81 12.37 9.35
C ARG A 162 16.18 10.93 9.67
N SER A 163 15.96 10.49 10.92
CA SER A 163 16.24 9.12 11.35
C SER A 163 15.23 8.09 10.83
N PHE A 164 14.02 8.50 10.39
CA PHE A 164 12.94 7.59 10.00
C PHE A 164 12.96 7.30 8.49
N ARG A 165 14.03 6.68 8.00
CA ARG A 165 14.20 6.34 6.56
C ARG A 165 13.29 5.20 6.10
N GLU A 166 12.84 4.36 7.02
CA GLU A 166 12.04 3.16 6.73
C GLU A 166 10.61 3.47 6.30
N ASN A 167 10.10 4.67 6.63
CA ASN A 167 8.77 5.10 6.24
C ASN A 167 8.80 5.72 4.84
N MET A 168 7.88 5.28 3.97
CA MET A 168 7.85 5.67 2.56
C MET A 168 6.44 5.99 2.05
N ARG A 169 6.39 6.78 0.97
CA ARG A 169 5.19 7.12 0.21
C ARG A 169 5.48 7.07 -1.28
N MET A 170 4.54 6.53 -2.04
CA MET A 170 4.64 6.45 -3.50
C MET A 170 3.25 6.55 -4.10
N GLU A 171 3.09 7.33 -5.16
CA GLU A 171 1.84 7.38 -5.92
C GLU A 171 1.84 6.29 -6.99
N VAL A 172 0.75 5.53 -7.05
CA VAL A 172 0.54 4.43 -8.00
C VAL A 172 -0.91 4.47 -8.48
N ALA A 173 -1.13 4.80 -9.75
CA ALA A 173 -2.42 4.72 -10.42
C ALA A 173 -3.58 5.40 -9.64
N ASP A 174 -3.38 6.67 -9.28
CA ASP A 174 -4.27 7.53 -8.47
C ASP A 174 -4.46 7.11 -7.01
N ILE A 175 -3.60 6.23 -6.50
CA ILE A 175 -3.57 5.78 -5.10
C ILE A 175 -2.26 6.20 -4.46
N LEU A 176 -2.32 6.61 -3.19
CA LEU A 176 -1.13 6.82 -2.38
C LEU A 176 -0.80 5.54 -1.60
N LEU A 177 0.32 4.90 -1.91
CA LEU A 177 0.91 3.86 -1.08
C LEU A 177 1.68 4.51 0.08
N VAL A 178 1.52 3.97 1.28
CA VAL A 178 2.14 4.46 2.52
C VAL A 178 2.71 3.28 3.30
N GLY A 179 4.03 3.14 3.33
CA GLY A 179 4.71 2.16 4.17
C GLY A 179 5.09 2.77 5.52
N MET A 180 4.81 2.05 6.62
CA MET A 180 5.06 2.53 7.98
C MET A 180 5.62 1.43 8.87
N ASN A 181 6.71 1.71 9.59
CA ASN A 181 7.24 0.85 10.63
C ASN A 181 6.33 0.85 11.85
N LEU A 182 5.49 -0.18 11.94
CA LEU A 182 4.55 -0.46 13.00
C LEU A 182 4.62 -1.99 13.27
N PRO A 183 5.58 -2.44 14.11
CA PRO A 183 5.86 -3.87 14.35
C PRO A 183 4.75 -4.52 15.19
N GLY A 184 4.61 -5.84 15.08
CA GLY A 184 3.57 -6.68 15.68
C GLY A 184 3.71 -6.96 17.18
N ASP A 185 4.86 -6.69 17.78
CA ASP A 185 5.16 -6.90 19.22
C ASP A 185 4.53 -5.83 20.14
N ASN A 186 3.26 -5.51 19.91
CA ASN A 186 2.54 -4.37 20.50
C ASN A 186 3.19 -3.04 20.12
N ASN A 187 3.56 -2.88 18.84
CA ASN A 187 4.21 -1.68 18.32
C ASN A 187 5.53 -1.35 19.04
N HIS A 188 6.25 -2.36 19.57
CA HIS A 188 7.40 -2.21 20.45
C HIS A 188 7.16 -1.39 21.73
N TYR A 189 5.90 -1.29 22.18
CA TYR A 189 5.60 -0.64 23.45
C TYR A 189 5.99 -1.52 24.65
N ARG A 190 6.71 -0.94 25.61
CA ARG A 190 7.19 -1.62 26.84
C ARG A 190 6.54 -1.04 28.08
N ASN A 191 6.15 -1.88 29.03
CA ASN A 191 5.69 -1.44 30.36
C ASN A 191 6.86 -1.14 31.31
N GLU A 192 7.86 -0.41 30.82
CA GLU A 192 9.06 -0.04 31.58
C GLU A 192 9.22 1.48 31.54
N GLY A 193 9.00 2.14 32.69
CA GLY A 193 9.11 3.59 32.80
C GLY A 193 10.46 4.09 32.29
N GLY A 194 10.43 5.09 31.39
CA GLY A 194 11.64 5.71 30.82
C GLY A 194 12.34 4.93 29.68
N ARG A 195 11.88 3.72 29.32
CA ARG A 195 12.49 2.89 28.26
C ARG A 195 11.68 2.80 26.97
N ASN A 196 10.72 3.70 26.79
CA ASN A 196 9.90 3.81 25.57
C ASN A 196 10.34 4.93 24.62
N GLY A 197 11.56 5.46 24.75
CA GLY A 197 12.03 6.57 23.91
C GLY A 197 11.85 6.29 22.42
N GLU A 198 12.29 5.12 21.96
CA GLU A 198 12.07 4.65 20.58
C GLU A 198 10.59 4.67 20.20
N PHE A 199 9.72 4.04 21.00
CA PHE A 199 8.29 3.95 20.73
C PHE A 199 7.64 5.33 20.66
N GLU A 200 7.93 6.21 21.62
CA GLU A 200 7.31 7.54 21.71
C GLU A 200 7.72 8.43 20.53
N ASP A 201 9.00 8.39 20.14
CA ASP A 201 9.53 9.12 18.98
C ASP A 201 8.97 8.56 17.67
N ARG A 202 8.98 7.23 17.49
CA ARG A 202 8.42 6.58 16.30
C ARG A 202 6.92 6.77 16.20
N ARG A 203 6.19 6.76 17.32
CA ARG A 203 4.75 7.05 17.35
C ARG A 203 4.47 8.47 16.85
N GLU A 204 5.23 9.47 17.30
CA GLU A 204 5.05 10.85 16.82
C GLU A 204 5.43 11.00 15.34
N ALA A 205 6.53 10.37 14.92
CA ALA A 205 6.92 10.32 13.51
C ALA A 205 5.83 9.69 12.64
N ASN A 206 5.32 8.51 13.03
CA ASN A 206 4.26 7.81 12.33
C ASN A 206 2.95 8.61 12.31
N ARG A 207 2.62 9.30 13.41
CA ARG A 207 1.44 10.16 13.49
C ARG A 207 1.49 11.29 12.46
N GLN A 208 2.62 11.98 12.38
CA GLN A 208 2.82 13.06 11.40
C GLN A 208 2.86 12.53 9.96
N TRP A 209 3.50 11.38 9.74
CA TRP A 209 3.57 10.74 8.43
C TRP A 209 2.19 10.38 7.88
N LEU A 210 1.36 9.74 8.70
CA LEU A 210 0.00 9.37 8.33
C LEU A 210 -0.88 10.60 8.07
N ALA A 211 -0.82 11.61 8.94
CA ALA A 211 -1.54 12.86 8.73
C ALA A 211 -1.16 13.54 7.40
N ARG A 212 0.14 13.57 7.08
CA ARG A 212 0.63 14.14 5.82
C ARG A 212 0.21 13.32 4.61
N ALA A 213 0.16 11.99 4.71
CA ALA A 213 -0.33 11.12 3.65
C ALA A 213 -1.78 11.47 3.26
N PHE A 214 -2.68 11.56 4.24
CA PHE A 214 -4.07 11.94 4.01
C PHE A 214 -4.20 13.38 3.49
N SER A 215 -3.38 14.31 3.97
CA SER A 215 -3.33 15.67 3.44
C SER A 215 -2.93 15.70 1.96
N VAL A 216 -1.90 14.95 1.56
CA VAL A 216 -1.45 14.87 0.16
C VAL A 216 -2.53 14.24 -0.71
N ALA A 217 -3.12 13.13 -0.28
CA ALA A 217 -4.18 12.46 -1.02
C ALA A 217 -5.39 13.36 -1.25
N ARG A 218 -5.78 14.16 -0.24
CA ARG A 218 -6.85 15.16 -0.39
C ARG A 218 -6.48 16.30 -1.34
N GLN A 219 -5.27 16.85 -1.21
CA GLN A 219 -4.80 17.96 -2.06
C GLN A 219 -4.71 17.55 -3.52
N ARG A 220 -4.34 16.30 -3.79
CA ARG A 220 -4.20 15.73 -5.13
C ARG A 220 -5.46 15.03 -5.64
N ASN A 221 -6.54 15.01 -4.85
CA ASN A 221 -7.80 14.32 -5.18
C ASN A 221 -7.59 12.83 -5.55
N LEU A 222 -6.72 12.14 -4.82
CA LEU A 222 -6.46 10.71 -5.04
C LEU A 222 -7.69 9.86 -4.65
N ASN A 223 -7.90 8.77 -5.38
CA ASN A 223 -9.05 7.88 -5.21
C ASN A 223 -8.94 6.98 -3.98
N GLY A 224 -7.73 6.80 -3.47
CA GLY A 224 -7.51 5.98 -2.29
C GLY A 224 -6.11 6.08 -1.69
N ILE A 225 -5.97 5.44 -0.53
CA ILE A 225 -4.73 5.29 0.21
C ILE A 225 -4.60 3.81 0.58
N VAL A 226 -3.41 3.24 0.36
CA VAL A 226 -3.04 1.91 0.90
C VAL A 226 -1.99 2.14 1.97
N VAL A 227 -2.32 1.82 3.21
CA VAL A 227 -1.40 1.84 4.35
C VAL A 227 -0.89 0.43 4.56
N VAL A 228 0.43 0.25 4.56
CA VAL A 228 1.10 -1.03 4.76
C VAL A 228 1.92 -0.95 6.04
N VAL A 229 1.64 -1.89 6.93
CA VAL A 229 2.33 -2.09 8.20
C VAL A 229 2.62 -3.58 8.37
N HIS A 230 3.49 -3.94 9.31
CA HIS A 230 3.56 -5.33 9.73
C HIS A 230 2.43 -5.60 10.74
N GLY A 231 2.55 -5.16 11.99
CA GLY A 231 1.71 -5.58 13.10
C GLY A 231 0.19 -5.46 12.94
N ASP A 232 -0.55 -6.39 13.56
CA ASP A 232 -2.01 -6.32 13.72
C ASP A 232 -2.39 -5.27 14.78
N PRO A 233 -3.12 -4.20 14.41
CA PRO A 233 -3.58 -3.21 15.38
C PRO A 233 -4.64 -3.72 16.36
N HIS A 234 -5.14 -4.96 16.19
CA HIS A 234 -6.13 -5.61 17.04
C HIS A 234 -7.42 -4.79 17.20
N PHE A 235 -8.11 -4.49 16.09
CA PHE A 235 -9.34 -3.70 16.13
C PHE A 235 -10.48 -4.35 16.94
N ALA A 236 -10.42 -5.67 17.17
CA ALA A 236 -11.41 -6.41 17.96
C ALA A 236 -11.18 -6.36 19.49
N ASN A 237 -10.10 -5.75 19.98
CA ASN A 237 -9.75 -5.75 21.41
C ASN A 237 -10.60 -4.81 22.30
N GLY A 238 -11.65 -4.18 21.74
CA GLY A 238 -12.50 -3.24 22.47
C GLY A 238 -11.88 -1.87 22.71
N TRP A 239 -10.87 -1.46 21.93
CA TRP A 239 -10.22 -0.13 22.00
C TRP A 239 -11.19 1.07 21.88
N GLU A 240 -12.38 0.86 21.29
CA GLU A 240 -13.40 1.90 21.10
C GLU A 240 -14.22 2.21 22.36
N LYS A 241 -14.07 1.44 23.44
CA LYS A 241 -14.90 1.57 24.65
C LYS A 241 -14.87 3.01 25.21
N LYS A 242 -15.97 3.73 24.97
CA LYS A 242 -16.38 4.95 25.66
C LYS A 242 -17.23 4.56 26.87
N GLY A 243 -16.60 4.19 27.98
CA GLY A 243 -17.31 3.88 29.22
C GLY A 243 -16.52 4.39 30.43
N ARG A 244 -17.24 4.78 31.50
CA ARG A 244 -16.59 4.98 32.80
C ARG A 244 -15.96 3.62 33.20
N PRO A 245 -14.69 3.59 33.63
CA PRO A 245 -14.06 2.35 34.06
C PRO A 245 -14.98 1.69 35.10
N THR A 246 -15.35 0.44 34.85
CA THR A 246 -16.14 -0.33 35.82
C THR A 246 -15.23 -0.77 36.97
N LEU A 247 -15.80 -1.07 38.13
CA LEU A 247 -15.03 -1.71 39.22
C LEU A 247 -14.33 -2.99 38.74
N LEU A 248 -14.94 -3.71 37.78
CA LEU A 248 -14.36 -4.90 37.14
C LEU A 248 -13.11 -4.57 36.27
N ASP A 249 -13.09 -3.44 35.57
CA ASP A 249 -11.89 -2.96 34.85
C ASP A 249 -10.75 -2.61 35.83
N GLY A 250 -11.10 -2.18 37.06
CA GLY A 250 -10.17 -1.94 38.16
C GLY A 250 -9.52 -3.22 38.71
N PHE A 251 -10.26 -4.33 38.77
CA PHE A 251 -9.74 -5.65 39.17
C PHE A 251 -8.91 -6.32 38.04
N MET A 252 -9.21 -6.00 36.77
CA MET A 252 -8.51 -6.51 35.58
C MET A 252 -7.29 -5.65 35.17
N ARG A 253 -6.73 -4.83 36.07
CA ARG A 253 -5.62 -3.86 35.85
C ARG A 253 -4.25 -4.47 35.51
N HIS A 254 -4.22 -5.66 34.94
CA HIS A 254 -3.07 -6.19 34.18
C HIS A 254 -3.24 -6.03 32.67
N ARG A 255 -4.18 -5.19 32.19
CA ARG A 255 -4.23 -4.84 30.77
C ARG A 255 -2.99 -4.03 30.40
N THR A 256 -2.11 -4.65 29.64
CA THR A 256 -1.01 -3.99 28.92
C THR A 256 -1.57 -2.82 28.11
N ARG A 257 -0.89 -1.67 28.12
CA ARG A 257 -1.28 -0.54 27.26
C ARG A 257 -1.27 -1.02 25.81
N ASP A 258 -2.34 -0.67 25.11
CA ASP A 258 -2.47 -0.86 23.67
C ASP A 258 -1.51 0.11 22.95
N GLY A 259 -0.40 -0.42 22.43
CA GLY A 259 0.64 0.33 21.71
C GLY A 259 0.18 0.86 20.35
N TYR A 260 -0.99 0.42 19.86
CA TYR A 260 -1.60 0.87 18.61
C TYR A 260 -2.73 1.87 18.83
N LEU A 261 -3.06 2.22 20.07
CA LEU A 261 -4.25 3.01 20.39
C LEU A 261 -4.28 4.36 19.65
N GLU A 262 -3.17 5.08 19.66
CA GLU A 262 -3.05 6.38 18.99
C GLU A 262 -3.15 6.23 17.47
N PHE A 263 -2.53 5.19 16.90
CA PHE A 263 -2.65 4.86 15.47
C PHE A 263 -4.11 4.57 15.08
N LYS A 264 -4.82 3.71 15.83
CA LYS A 264 -6.23 3.38 15.56
C LYS A 264 -7.14 4.60 15.62
N ARG A 265 -6.96 5.44 16.64
CA ARG A 265 -7.73 6.69 16.81
C ARG A 265 -7.51 7.63 15.64
N GLN A 266 -6.25 7.83 15.26
CA GLN A 266 -5.90 8.72 14.17
C GLN A 266 -6.39 8.18 12.82
N LEU A 267 -6.22 6.89 12.55
CA LEU A 267 -6.68 6.27 11.31
C LEU A 267 -8.19 6.41 11.14
N ARG A 268 -8.96 6.18 12.20
CA ARG A 268 -10.42 6.43 12.21
C ARG A 268 -10.76 7.89 11.86
N GLU A 269 -10.09 8.84 12.51
CA GLU A 269 -10.35 10.27 12.27
C GLU A 269 -10.03 10.68 10.82
N LEU A 270 -8.86 10.26 10.33
CA LEU A 270 -8.39 10.59 8.99
C LEU A 270 -9.25 9.92 7.91
N ALA A 271 -9.57 8.64 8.07
CA ALA A 271 -10.45 7.93 7.17
C ALA A 271 -11.86 8.54 7.14
N GLY A 272 -12.39 9.00 8.28
CA GLY A 272 -13.71 9.64 8.35
C GLY A 272 -13.81 10.97 7.60
N ARG A 273 -12.68 11.64 7.38
CA ARG A 273 -12.59 12.91 6.63
C ARG A 273 -12.14 12.72 5.17
N PHE A 274 -11.82 11.49 4.77
CA PHE A 274 -11.32 11.19 3.43
C PHE A 274 -12.45 10.66 2.55
N ARG A 275 -12.62 11.26 1.37
CA ARG A 275 -13.67 10.88 0.42
C ARG A 275 -13.34 9.60 -0.36
N GLY A 276 -12.05 9.28 -0.50
CA GLY A 276 -11.59 8.08 -1.18
C GLY A 276 -11.61 6.83 -0.28
N GLN A 277 -11.16 5.71 -0.85
CA GLN A 277 -11.05 4.43 -0.14
C GLN A 277 -9.73 4.30 0.61
N VAL A 278 -9.77 3.71 1.80
CA VAL A 278 -8.60 3.43 2.64
C VAL A 278 -8.46 1.92 2.80
N LEU A 279 -7.33 1.38 2.37
CA LEU A 279 -6.96 -0.01 2.57
C LEU A 279 -5.83 -0.09 3.59
N LEU A 280 -6.03 -0.81 4.69
CA LEU A 280 -4.95 -1.17 5.61
C LEU A 280 -4.51 -2.61 5.30
N VAL A 281 -3.26 -2.80 4.94
CA VAL A 281 -2.63 -4.10 4.74
C VAL A 281 -1.67 -4.35 5.89
N HIS A 282 -1.80 -5.51 6.54
CA HIS A 282 -0.93 -5.89 7.65
C HIS A 282 -0.56 -7.38 7.61
N ALA A 283 0.54 -7.72 8.30
CA ALA A 283 1.07 -9.05 8.53
C ALA A 283 1.19 -9.27 10.03
N GLY A 284 0.41 -10.18 10.59
CA GLY A 284 0.46 -10.38 12.04
C GLY A 284 -0.83 -11.00 12.54
N GLY A 285 -0.65 -12.13 13.20
CA GLY A 285 -1.69 -12.95 13.79
C GLY A 285 -1.00 -14.01 14.62
N ASN A 286 -0.61 -13.67 15.84
CA ASN A 286 -0.07 -14.64 16.79
C ASN A 286 -1.25 -15.41 17.38
N GLY A 287 -1.80 -16.35 16.60
CA GLY A 287 -2.95 -17.18 16.98
C GLY A 287 -3.49 -18.03 15.84
N ALA A 288 -4.49 -18.85 16.14
CA ALA A 288 -5.18 -19.76 15.20
C ALA A 288 -5.88 -19.04 14.02
N ASP A 289 -5.89 -17.71 14.02
CA ASP A 289 -6.39 -16.81 12.97
C ASP A 289 -5.26 -16.33 12.02
N SER A 290 -4.11 -17.01 12.00
CA SER A 290 -2.96 -16.76 11.10
C SER A 290 -3.31 -17.09 9.64
N GLY A 291 -4.21 -16.32 9.04
CA GLY A 291 -4.76 -16.55 7.72
C GLY A 291 -5.12 -15.26 6.99
N PHE A 292 -5.26 -15.38 5.67
CA PHE A 292 -5.72 -14.30 4.83
C PHE A 292 -7.15 -13.89 5.21
N GLY A 293 -7.37 -12.59 5.43
CA GLY A 293 -8.66 -12.05 5.83
C GLY A 293 -8.93 -10.68 5.22
N ILE A 294 -10.20 -10.39 4.94
CA ILE A 294 -10.66 -9.07 4.49
C ILE A 294 -11.89 -8.68 5.31
N ASP A 295 -11.83 -7.55 6.01
CA ASP A 295 -12.95 -7.03 6.79
C ASP A 295 -13.01 -5.49 6.84
N LYS A 296 -14.03 -4.96 7.50
CA LYS A 296 -14.22 -3.51 7.73
C LYS A 296 -14.35 -3.23 9.23
N PRO A 297 -13.24 -3.23 9.98
CA PRO A 297 -13.29 -3.26 11.44
C PRO A 297 -13.47 -1.87 12.08
N LEU A 298 -13.27 -0.78 11.33
CA LEU A 298 -13.42 0.58 11.86
C LEU A 298 -14.87 1.05 11.91
N ARG A 299 -15.24 1.63 13.05
CA ARG A 299 -16.53 2.31 13.25
C ARG A 299 -16.36 3.81 13.43
N ASP A 300 -17.34 4.57 12.96
CA ASP A 300 -17.38 6.02 13.15
C ASP A 300 -17.78 6.40 14.59
N SER A 301 -17.89 7.70 14.85
CA SER A 301 -18.28 8.21 16.18
C SER A 301 -19.69 7.82 16.62
N ALA A 302 -20.56 7.43 15.68
CA ALA A 302 -21.92 6.93 15.91
C ALA A 302 -21.97 5.39 16.01
N GLY A 303 -20.83 4.70 15.89
CA GLY A 303 -20.74 3.24 15.96
C GLY A 303 -21.05 2.52 14.64
N LYS A 304 -21.25 3.26 13.54
CA LYS A 304 -21.53 2.68 12.22
C LYS A 304 -20.23 2.26 11.54
N VAL A 305 -20.25 1.13 10.85
CA VAL A 305 -19.10 0.64 10.07
C VAL A 305 -18.73 1.64 8.97
N MET A 306 -17.46 2.03 8.94
CA MET A 306 -16.91 2.94 7.95
C MET A 306 -16.75 2.24 6.60
N GLN A 307 -17.64 2.53 5.66
CA GLN A 307 -17.68 1.85 4.37
C GLN A 307 -16.45 2.13 3.49
N ASN A 308 -15.78 3.26 3.70
CA ASN A 308 -14.57 3.63 2.97
C ASN A 308 -13.27 3.03 3.55
N PHE A 309 -13.36 2.23 4.62
CA PHE A 309 -12.20 1.55 5.20
C PHE A 309 -12.32 0.04 4.98
N THR A 310 -11.21 -0.59 4.60
CA THR A 310 -11.07 -2.04 4.48
C THR A 310 -9.72 -2.43 5.08
N ARG A 311 -9.69 -3.51 5.87
CA ARG A 311 -8.45 -4.13 6.35
C ARG A 311 -8.24 -5.45 5.63
N VAL A 312 -6.97 -5.74 5.33
CA VAL A 312 -6.48 -6.99 4.77
C VAL A 312 -5.41 -7.53 5.69
N SER A 313 -5.62 -8.75 6.17
CA SER A 313 -4.60 -9.57 6.83
C SER A 313 -3.96 -10.45 5.76
N LEU A 314 -2.64 -10.36 5.60
CA LEU A 314 -1.89 -11.15 4.63
C LEU A 314 -1.75 -12.61 5.10
N PRO A 315 -1.60 -13.58 4.17
CA PRO A 315 -1.16 -14.91 4.55
C PRO A 315 0.25 -14.82 5.16
N THR A 316 0.44 -15.41 6.33
CA THR A 316 1.72 -15.48 7.05
C THR A 316 2.16 -16.93 7.24
N ASN A 317 3.42 -17.15 7.59
CA ASN A 317 3.99 -18.49 7.85
C ASN A 317 3.78 -19.50 6.70
N THR A 318 3.69 -19.02 5.46
CA THR A 318 3.42 -19.87 4.30
C THR A 318 4.28 -19.48 3.10
N VAL A 319 4.77 -20.48 2.39
CA VAL A 319 5.48 -20.35 1.11
C VAL A 319 4.56 -20.63 -0.09
N SER A 320 3.33 -21.08 0.16
CA SER A 320 2.41 -21.57 -0.86
C SER A 320 1.33 -20.56 -1.24
N GLN A 321 1.24 -19.42 -0.54
CA GLN A 321 0.21 -18.41 -0.76
C GLN A 321 0.75 -16.99 -0.72
N TRP A 322 0.12 -16.10 -1.47
CA TRP A 322 0.38 -14.66 -1.50
C TRP A 322 -0.91 -13.92 -1.87
N ALA A 323 -0.99 -12.60 -1.63
CA ALA A 323 -2.17 -11.82 -1.99
C ALA A 323 -1.88 -10.90 -3.19
N GLU A 324 -2.79 -10.88 -4.17
CA GLU A 324 -2.76 -9.94 -5.29
C GLU A 324 -3.70 -8.77 -5.00
N LEU A 325 -3.16 -7.56 -5.02
CA LEU A 325 -3.93 -6.31 -5.03
C LEU A 325 -4.03 -5.79 -6.46
N VAL A 326 -5.26 -5.68 -6.97
CA VAL A 326 -5.57 -5.02 -8.23
C VAL A 326 -6.14 -3.64 -7.93
N ILE A 327 -5.51 -2.61 -8.50
CA ILE A 327 -5.95 -1.22 -8.45
C ILE A 327 -6.61 -0.87 -9.78
N THR A 328 -7.86 -0.41 -9.72
CA THR A 328 -8.60 0.13 -10.87
C THR A 328 -8.73 1.65 -10.73
N PRO A 329 -7.93 2.44 -11.47
CA PRO A 329 -7.96 3.89 -11.38
C PRO A 329 -9.34 4.46 -11.74
N GLY A 330 -9.77 5.50 -11.01
CA GLY A 330 -11.05 6.18 -11.20
C GLY A 330 -12.29 5.40 -10.74
N ALA A 331 -12.17 4.15 -10.29
CA ALA A 331 -13.30 3.38 -9.79
C ALA A 331 -13.70 3.83 -8.37
N ALA A 332 -15.00 3.83 -8.07
CA ALA A 332 -15.52 4.14 -6.73
C ALA A 332 -15.01 3.18 -5.64
N SER A 333 -14.74 1.93 -6.03
CA SER A 333 -14.02 0.93 -5.23
C SER A 333 -12.78 0.52 -6.02
N PRO A 334 -11.63 1.19 -5.83
CA PRO A 334 -10.45 0.97 -6.65
C PRO A 334 -9.70 -0.31 -6.28
N PHE A 335 -9.97 -0.92 -5.13
CA PHE A 335 -9.22 -2.06 -4.60
C PHE A 335 -9.98 -3.38 -4.77
N ALA A 336 -9.32 -4.37 -5.38
CA ALA A 336 -9.69 -5.77 -5.29
C ALA A 336 -8.50 -6.57 -4.78
N VAL A 337 -8.69 -7.37 -3.73
CA VAL A 337 -7.64 -8.17 -3.12
C VAL A 337 -8.03 -9.65 -3.15
N MET A 338 -7.12 -10.50 -3.60
CA MET A 338 -7.37 -11.92 -3.79
C MET A 338 -6.20 -12.75 -3.28
N LEU A 339 -6.50 -13.82 -2.55
CA LEU A 339 -5.50 -14.85 -2.24
C LEU A 339 -5.14 -15.64 -3.50
N LYS A 340 -3.87 -15.94 -3.67
CA LYS A 340 -3.30 -16.68 -4.80
C LYS A 340 -2.38 -17.76 -4.26
N ASN A 341 -2.22 -18.82 -5.05
CA ASN A 341 -1.21 -19.84 -4.79
C ASN A 341 0.13 -19.41 -5.38
N ALA A 342 1.20 -19.69 -4.65
CA ALA A 342 2.58 -19.57 -5.11
C ALA A 342 3.01 -20.84 -5.86
N PRO A 343 3.97 -20.75 -6.78
CA PRO A 343 4.67 -21.93 -7.27
C PRO A 343 5.44 -22.55 -6.09
N VAL A 344 5.10 -23.79 -5.72
CA VAL A 344 5.80 -24.52 -4.66
C VAL A 344 6.97 -25.26 -5.30
N LEU A 345 8.20 -25.01 -4.84
CA LEU A 345 9.32 -25.89 -5.14
C LEU A 345 9.20 -27.13 -4.25
N HIS A 346 9.23 -28.30 -4.86
CA HIS A 346 9.21 -29.59 -4.17
C HIS A 346 10.60 -29.98 -3.65
#